data_AF-A0A840IS41-F1
#
_entry.id   AF-A0A840IS41-F1
#
_cell.length_a   1.000
_cell.length_b   1.000
_cell.length_c   1.000
_cell.angle_alpha   90.00
_cell.angle_beta   90.00
_cell.angle_gamma   90.00
#
_symmetry.space_group_name_H-M   'P 1'
#
loop_
_entity.id
_entity.type
_entity.pdbx_description
1 polymer ?
#
loop_
_entity_poly.entity_id
_entity_poly.type
_entity_poly.pdbx_seq_one_letter_code
_entity_poly.pdbx_strand_id
1 'polypeptide(L)' 'MADVIAEFERASKRSRLLASRFDLDDTKDNPRGGTVSIRWTLLAMIEEFARHAGHGDILREQIDRTPTRQPNP' A
#
# COMPACT_ATOMS: atom_id res chain seq x y z
N MET A 1 13.18 6.42 10.50
CA MET A 1 12.20 5.32 10.32
C MET A 1 10.94 5.55 11.14
N ALA A 2 11.04 5.86 12.45
CA ALA A 2 9.88 6.14 13.30
C ALA A 2 8.92 7.20 12.73
N ASP A 3 9.45 8.31 12.18
CA ASP A 3 8.60 9.38 11.61
C ASP A 3 7.80 8.93 10.38
N VAL A 4 8.37 8.02 9.57
CA VAL A 4 7.68 7.48 8.37
C VAL A 4 6.54 6.57 8.78
N ILE A 5 6.76 5.72 9.80
CA ILE A 5 5.72 4.84 10.35
C ILE A 5 4.61 5.68 10.97
N ALA A 6 4.96 6.68 11.78
CA ALA A 6 4.00 7.59 12.39
C ALA A 6 3.16 8.32 11.33
N GLU A 7 3.78 8.78 10.24
CA GLU A 7 3.04 9.41 9.15
C GLU A 7 2.09 8.43 8.44
N PHE A 8 2.54 7.21 8.16
CA PHE A 8 1.68 6.17 7.57
C PHE A 8 0.45 5.87 8.45
N GLU A 9 0.64 5.78 9.76
CA GLU A 9 -0.45 5.57 10.72
C GLU A 9 -1.42 6.75 10.74
N ARG A 10 -0.91 7.99 10.72
CA ARG A 10 -1.73 9.20 10.63
C ARG A 10 -2.58 9.22 9.36
N ALA A 11 -1.95 8.98 8.21
CA ALA A 11 -2.64 8.92 6.92
C ALA A 11 -3.71 7.81 6.90
N SER A 12 -3.38 6.63 7.42
CA SER A 12 -4.31 5.50 7.52
C SER A 12 -5.52 5.81 8.42
N LYS A 13 -5.31 6.47 9.55
CA LYS A 13 -6.40 6.90 10.44
C LYS A 13 -7.30 7.93 9.77
N ARG A 14 -6.71 8.90 9.05
CA ARG A 14 -7.46 9.90 8.28
C ARG A 14 -8.28 9.23 7.17
N SER A 15 -7.70 8.28 6.45
CA SER A 15 -8.38 7.51 5.40
C SER A 15 -9.60 6.77 5.96
N ARG A 16 -9.45 6.05 7.08
CA ARG A 16 -10.56 5.36 7.76
C ARG A 16 -11.69 6.30 8.18
N LEU A 17 -11.36 7.48 8.72
CA LEU A 17 -12.37 8.49 9.12
C LEU A 17 -13.14 9.07 7.92
N LEU A 18 -12.50 9.17 6.76
CA LEU A 18 -13.16 9.63 5.53
C LEU A 18 -14.05 8.53 4.94
N ALA A 19 -13.54 7.30 4.90
CA ALA A 19 -14.26 6.14 4.39
C ALA A 19 -15.50 5.80 5.24
N SER A 20 -15.46 6.01 6.55
CA SER A 20 -16.59 5.72 7.46
C SER A 20 -17.82 6.60 7.24
N ARG A 21 -17.77 7.57 6.32
CA ARG A 21 -18.89 8.45 5.96
C ARG A 21 -19.77 7.88 4.85
N PHE A 22 -19.39 6.71 4.32
CA PHE A 22 -20.03 6.09 3.16
C PHE A 22 -20.33 4.62 3.44
N ASP A 23 -21.40 4.12 2.83
CA ASP A 23 -21.66 2.69 2.74
C ASP A 23 -20.85 2.06 1.62
N LEU A 24 -20.63 0.74 1.68
CA LEU A 24 -19.79 0.03 0.71
C LEU A 24 -20.33 0.12 -0.74
N ASP A 25 -21.63 0.28 -0.89
CA ASP A 25 -22.29 0.33 -2.19
C ASP A 25 -22.54 1.78 -2.67
N ASP A 26 -22.15 2.79 -1.87
CA ASP A 26 -22.10 4.18 -2.34
C ASP A 26 -21.15 4.30 -3.53
N THR A 27 -21.52 5.14 -4.50
CA THR A 27 -20.73 5.34 -5.71
C THR A 27 -20.15 6.75 -5.82
N LYS A 28 -19.00 6.84 -6.50
CA LYS A 28 -18.30 8.08 -6.85
C LYS A 28 -17.75 8.01 -8.25
N ASP A 29 -17.74 9.15 -8.94
CA ASP A 29 -17.08 9.25 -10.24
C ASP A 29 -15.57 9.35 -10.05
N ASN A 30 -14.87 8.35 -10.58
CA ASN A 30 -13.42 8.31 -10.68
C ASN A 30 -13.01 8.72 -12.10
N PRO A 31 -12.18 9.77 -12.27
CA PRO A 31 -11.75 10.25 -13.58
C PRO A 31 -11.11 9.19 -14.50
N ARG A 32 -10.54 8.12 -13.93
CA ARG A 32 -9.89 7.03 -14.68
C ARG A 32 -10.72 5.75 -14.75
N GLY A 33 -11.69 5.59 -13.85
CA GLY A 33 -12.43 4.33 -13.66
C GLY A 33 -13.93 4.44 -13.91
N GLY A 34 -14.44 5.62 -14.27
CA GLY A 34 -15.87 5.89 -14.33
C GLY A 34 -16.50 5.84 -12.93
N THR A 35 -17.80 5.58 -12.87
CA THR A 35 -18.53 5.43 -11.60
C THR A 35 -18.11 4.14 -10.91
N VAL A 36 -17.52 4.25 -9.73
CA VAL A 36 -17.04 3.12 -8.92
C VAL A 36 -17.66 3.15 -7.53
N SER A 37 -17.86 1.97 -6.92
CA SER A 37 -18.33 1.88 -5.54
C SER A 37 -17.19 2.07 -4.53
N ILE A 38 -17.53 2.47 -3.31
CA ILE A 38 -16.56 2.53 -2.20
C ILE A 38 -15.92 1.16 -1.95
N ARG A 39 -16.69 0.07 -2.07
CA ARG A 39 -16.16 -1.31 -2.03
C ARG A 39 -15.05 -1.51 -3.06
N TRP A 40 -15.29 -1.12 -4.31
CA TRP A 40 -14.29 -1.22 -5.38
C TRP A 40 -13.05 -0.39 -5.03
N THR A 41 -13.23 0.85 -4.58
CA THR A 41 -12.12 1.74 -4.19
C THR A 41 -11.27 1.15 -3.08
N LEU A 42 -11.88 0.60 -2.02
CA LEU A 42 -11.15 0.00 -0.91
C LEU A 42 -10.38 -1.25 -1.33
N LEU A 43 -10.99 -2.12 -2.15
CA LEU A 43 -10.30 -3.29 -2.70
C LEU A 43 -9.10 -2.89 -3.56
N ALA A 44 -9.25 -1.89 -4.42
CA ALA A 44 -8.15 -1.37 -5.23
C ALA A 44 -6.99 -0.82 -4.37
N MET A 45 -7.29 -0.14 -3.25
CA MET A 45 -6.26 0.33 -2.32
C MET A 45 -5.55 -0.81 -1.58
N ILE A 46 -6.26 -1.88 -1.22
CA ILE A 46 -5.67 -3.08 -0.60
C ILE A 46 -4.72 -3.77 -1.58
N GLU A 47 -5.17 -3.98 -2.82
CA GLU A 47 -4.36 -4.58 -3.89
C GLU A 47 -3.08 -3.76 -4.13
N GLU A 48 -3.23 -2.46 -4.28
CA GLU A 48 -2.11 -1.57 -4.54
C GLU A 48 -1.11 -1.55 -3.39
N PHE A 49 -1.60 -1.57 -2.14
CA PHE A 49 -0.73 -1.66 -0.96
C PHE A 49 0.02 -2.98 -0.91
N ALA A 50 -0.66 -4.12 -1.15
CA ALA A 50 -0.05 -5.44 -1.17
C ALA A 50 1.04 -5.55 -2.27
N ARG A 51 0.78 -4.99 -3.46
CA ARG A 51 1.75 -4.94 -4.56
C ARG A 51 3.02 -4.19 -4.16
N HIS A 52 2.89 -3.03 -3.52
CA HIS A 52 4.04 -2.26 -3.04
C HIS A 52 4.79 -2.93 -1.90
N ALA A 53 4.07 -3.55 -0.95
CA ALA A 53 4.69 -4.32 0.11
C ALA A 53 5.55 -5.46 -0.46
N GLY A 54 5.03 -6.19 -1.45
CA GLY A 54 5.78 -7.23 -2.17
C GLY A 54 7.02 -6.67 -2.88
N HIS A 55 6.90 -5.54 -3.57
CA HIS A 55 8.07 -4.88 -4.18
C HIS A 55 9.12 -4.47 -3.14
N GLY A 56 8.68 -3.95 -1.99
CA GLY A 56 9.56 -3.59 -0.88
C GLY A 56 10.30 -4.79 -0.30
N ASP A 57 9.64 -5.94 -0.20
CA ASP A 57 10.26 -7.17 0.29
C ASP A 57 11.33 -7.70 -0.67
N ILE A 58 11.08 -7.67 -1.99
CA ILE A 58 12.10 -8.00 -3.00
C ILE A 58 13.34 -7.12 -2.84
N LEU A 59 13.16 -5.81 -2.68
CA LEU A 59 14.28 -4.88 -2.47
C LEU A 59 15.05 -5.18 -1.18
N ARG A 60 14.33 -5.47 -0.10
CA ARG A 60 14.94 -5.87 1.18
C ARG A 60 15.77 -7.14 1.01
N GLU A 61 15.23 -8.17 0.35
CA GLU A 61 15.95 -9.43 0.08
C GLU A 61 17.23 -9.22 -0.75
N GLN A 62 17.20 -8.30 -1.72
CA GLN A 62 18.37 -7.97 -2.53
C GLN A 62 19.45 -7.25 -1.72
N ILE A 63 19.06 -6.38 -0.78
CA ILE A 63 19.98 -5.66 0.11
C ILE A 63 20.58 -6.59 1.16
N ASP A 64 19.77 -7.47 1.75
CA ASP A 64 20.20 -8.36 2.83
C ASP A 64 21.16 -9.47 2.35
N ARG A 65 21.17 -9.77 1.04
CA ARG A 65 22.16 -10.68 0.44
C ARG A 65 23.54 -10.01 0.44
N THR A 66 24.30 -10.19 1.52
CA THR A 66 25.74 -9.95 1.52
C THR A 66 26.40 -10.89 0.50
N PRO A 67 27.21 -10.40 -0.46
CA PRO A 67 27.91 -11.30 -1.35
C PRO A 67 28.87 -12.14 -0.52
N THR A 68 28.62 -13.45 -0.45
CA THR A 68 29.63 -14.40 -0.01
C THR A 68 30.80 -14.28 -0.98
N ARG A 69 31.85 -13.56 -0.59
CA ARG A 69 33.12 -13.57 -1.31
C ARG A 69 33.62 -15.01 -1.23
N GLN A 70 33.41 -15.78 -2.28
CA GLN A 70 34.07 -17.07 -2.42
C GLN A 70 35.58 -16.77 -2.45
N PRO A 71 36.39 -17.34 -1.53
CA PRO A 71 37.84 -17.21 -1.65
C PRO A 71 38.26 -17.82 -2.99
N ASN A 72 38.96 -17.02 -3.79
CA ASN A 72 39.55 -17.46 -5.04
C ASN A 72 40.53 -18.61 -4.73
N PRO A 73 40.57 -19.70 -5.52
CA PRO A 73 41.55 -20.77 -5.33
C PRO A 73 42.99 -20.25 -5.43
#